data_AF-A0A814QD59-F1
#
_entry.id   AF-A0A814QD59-F1
#
_cell.length_a   1.000
_cell.length_b   1.000
_cell.length_c   1.000
_cell.angle_alpha   90.00
_cell.angle_beta   90.00
_cell.angle_gamma   90.00
#
_symmetry.space_group_name_H-M   'P 1'
#
loop_
_entity.id
_entity.type
_entity.pdbx_description
1 polymer ?
#
loop_
_entity_poly.entity_id
_entity_poly.type
_entity_poly.pdbx_seq_one_letter_code
_entity_poly.pdbx_strand_id
1 'polypeptide(L)'
;MGHNKSFLLYANSSEQFYRLMDKNIWPKQICSLDFSLDLPSKVSSSYSIVALGVPAQWNLTEFELDIKKQYPTIIKVERLYIKGGIPISKVRIDFSSNQEVNKIIKNKRLFIR
;
A
#
# COMPACT_ATOMS: atom_id res chain seq x y z
N MET A 1 9.52 -27.11 24.34
CA MET A 1 8.55 -26.62 23.34
C MET A 1 9.01 -25.25 22.89
N GLY A 2 9.51 -25.09 21.66
CA GLY A 2 10.01 -23.82 21.16
C GLY A 2 8.86 -22.89 20.79
N HIS A 3 8.75 -21.76 21.47
CA HIS A 3 7.77 -20.73 21.11
C HIS A 3 8.26 -20.00 19.86
N ASN A 4 7.65 -20.26 18.70
CA ASN A 4 7.82 -19.41 17.52
C ASN A 4 7.25 -18.02 17.85
N LYS A 5 8.14 -17.05 18.05
CA LYS A 5 7.77 -15.64 18.22
C LYS A 5 7.81 -14.98 16.85
N SER A 6 6.65 -14.55 16.36
CA SER A 6 6.54 -13.73 15.16
C SER A 6 6.59 -12.26 15.54
N PHE A 7 7.46 -11.50 14.87
CA PHE A 7 7.56 -10.06 15.04
C PHE A 7 6.93 -9.35 13.82
N LEU A 8 6.07 -8.39 14.08
CA LEU A 8 5.52 -7.49 13.07
C LEU A 8 6.37 -6.22 13.05
N LEU A 9 6.92 -5.91 11.88
CA LEU A 9 7.74 -4.72 11.67
C LEU A 9 7.04 -3.80 10.68
N TYR A 10 6.94 -2.53 11.05
CA TYR A 10 6.25 -1.51 10.28
C TYR A 10 7.27 -0.49 9.79
N ALA A 11 7.19 -0.15 8.50
CA ALA A 11 7.96 0.95 7.92
C ALA A 11 7.13 2.24 7.96
N ASN A 12 7.73 3.33 8.42
CA ASN A 12 7.07 4.64 8.45
C ASN A 12 7.28 5.44 7.15
N SER A 13 8.11 4.94 6.23
CA SER A 13 8.36 5.54 4.92
C SER A 13 8.72 4.47 3.89
N SER A 14 8.59 4.81 2.60
CA SER A 14 9.02 3.93 1.52
C SER A 14 10.52 3.62 1.59
N GLU A 15 11.35 4.59 1.99
CA GLU A 15 12.80 4.35 2.19
C GLU A 15 13.05 3.31 3.29
N GLN A 16 12.38 3.43 4.44
CA GLN A 16 12.49 2.43 5.50
C GLN A 16 12.00 1.06 5.03
N PHE A 17 10.92 1.01 4.25
CA PHE A 17 10.43 -0.23 3.66
C PHE A 17 11.49 -0.86 2.75
N TYR A 18 12.10 -0.10 1.84
CA TYR A 18 13.15 -0.62 0.96
C TYR A 18 14.37 -1.11 1.72
N ARG A 19 14.75 -0.42 2.81
CA ARG A 19 15.79 -0.90 3.72
C ARG A 19 15.40 -2.26 4.32
N LEU A 20 14.20 -2.39 4.89
CA LEU A 20 13.72 -3.67 5.44
C LEU A 20 13.67 -4.80 4.40
N MET A 21 13.64 -4.50 3.11
CA MET A 21 13.69 -5.49 2.04
C MET A 21 15.11 -5.93 1.64
N ASP A 22 16.17 -5.28 2.16
CA ASP A 22 17.55 -5.66 1.89
C ASP A 22 18.02 -6.74 2.88
N LYS A 23 18.22 -7.97 2.41
CA LYS A 23 18.67 -9.10 3.24
C LYS A 23 20.01 -8.85 3.94
N ASN A 24 20.86 -7.98 3.38
CA ASN A 24 22.20 -7.74 3.90
C ASN A 24 22.20 -6.83 5.15
N ILE A 25 21.12 -6.08 5.39
CA ILE A 25 21.04 -5.17 6.54
C ILE A 25 20.46 -5.82 7.79
N TRP A 26 19.87 -7.01 7.68
CA TRP A 26 19.26 -7.68 8.81
C TRP A 26 20.32 -8.30 9.72
N PRO A 27 20.16 -8.21 11.05
CA PRO A 27 21.01 -8.94 11.97
C PRO A 27 20.88 -10.44 11.73
N LYS A 28 21.88 -11.23 12.11
CA LYS A 28 21.78 -12.70 12.05
C LYS A 28 21.08 -13.28 13.29
N GLN A 29 21.02 -12.49 14.38
CA GLN A 29 20.47 -12.89 15.67
C GLN A 29 19.70 -11.74 16.32
N ILE A 30 18.63 -12.08 17.04
CA ILE A 30 17.88 -11.14 17.91
C ILE A 30 17.77 -11.78 19.29
N CYS A 31 18.27 -11.11 20.33
CA CYS A 31 18.31 -11.65 21.70
C CYS A 31 18.96 -13.04 21.79
N SER A 32 20.09 -13.23 21.09
CA SER A 32 20.84 -14.51 21.01
C SER A 32 20.05 -15.67 20.39
N LEU A 33 18.94 -15.38 19.69
CA LEU A 33 18.19 -16.36 18.91
C LEU A 33 18.45 -16.14 17.43
N ASP A 34 18.76 -17.23 16.73
CA ASP A 34 18.76 -17.25 15.27
C ASP A 34 17.32 -17.11 14.77
N PHE A 35 17.12 -16.35 13.70
CA PHE A 35 15.82 -16.20 13.07
C PHE A 35 15.91 -16.44 11.57
N SER A 36 14.83 -16.96 10.99
CA SER A 36 14.66 -17.07 9.55
C SER A 36 13.93 -15.82 9.04
N LEU A 37 14.55 -15.09 8.12
CA LEU A 37 13.90 -14.00 7.41
C LEU A 37 13.36 -14.51 6.07
N ASP A 38 12.04 -14.55 5.94
CA ASP A 38 11.40 -14.76 4.65
C ASP A 38 10.92 -13.42 4.08
N LEU A 39 11.59 -12.96 3.02
CA LEU A 39 11.21 -11.75 2.32
C LEU A 39 10.50 -12.13 1.02
N PRO A 40 9.43 -11.41 0.63
CA PRO A 40 8.80 -11.62 -0.65
C PRO A 40 9.81 -11.46 -1.80
N SER A 41 9.73 -12.35 -2.79
CA SER A 41 10.65 -12.39 -3.92
C SER A 41 10.57 -11.16 -4.84
N LYS A 42 9.44 -10.43 -4.77
CA LYS A 42 9.22 -9.18 -5.51
C LYS A 42 8.43 -8.21 -4.63
N VAL A 43 8.93 -6.98 -4.53
CA VAL A 43 8.13 -5.83 -4.08
C VAL A 43 7.24 -5.42 -5.25
N SER A 44 5.97 -5.11 -4.99
CA SER A 44 5.10 -4.56 -6.05
C SER A 44 5.72 -3.28 -6.61
N SER A 45 5.75 -3.15 -7.94
CA SER A 45 6.15 -1.90 -8.60
C SER A 45 5.07 -0.81 -8.47
N SER A 46 3.88 -1.17 -7.99
CA SER A 46 2.79 -0.23 -7.75
C SER A 46 2.79 0.30 -6.31
N TYR A 47 2.37 1.56 -6.18
CA TYR A 47 2.18 2.25 -4.91
C TYR A 47 0.71 2.52 -4.71
N SER A 48 0.17 2.20 -3.55
CA SER A 48 -1.26 2.31 -3.30
C SER A 48 -1.58 3.37 -2.25
N ILE A 49 -2.64 4.12 -2.47
CA ILE A 49 -3.30 4.91 -1.42
C ILE A 49 -4.72 4.39 -1.21
N VAL A 50 -5.22 4.51 0.02
CA VAL A 50 -6.63 4.27 0.31
C VAL A 50 -7.33 5.61 0.40
N ALA A 51 -8.15 5.92 -0.60
CA ALA A 51 -9.02 7.09 -0.57
C ALA A 51 -10.27 6.76 0.23
N LEU A 52 -10.57 7.61 1.21
CA LEU A 52 -11.75 7.52 2.06
C LEU A 52 -12.89 8.36 1.49
N GLY A 53 -14.13 8.00 1.81
CA GLY A 53 -15.30 8.83 1.50
C GLY A 53 -15.81 8.71 0.07
N VAL A 54 -15.27 7.82 -0.76
CA VAL A 54 -15.81 7.52 -2.10
C VAL A 54 -17.06 6.65 -1.91
N PRO A 55 -18.29 7.14 -2.16
CA PRO A 55 -19.52 6.42 -1.85
C PRO A 55 -19.57 5.04 -2.53
N ALA A 56 -20.11 4.05 -1.82
CA ALA A 56 -20.15 2.65 -2.27
C ALA A 56 -20.96 2.46 -3.56
N GLN A 57 -21.98 3.31 -3.76
CA GLN A 57 -22.88 3.29 -4.91
C GLN A 57 -22.33 3.97 -6.17
N TRP A 58 -21.18 4.65 -6.10
CA TRP A 58 -20.59 5.28 -7.28
C TRP A 58 -20.13 4.24 -8.30
N ASN A 59 -20.35 4.53 -9.58
CA ASN A 59 -19.79 3.77 -10.68
C ASN A 59 -18.26 3.90 -10.64
N LEU A 60 -17.58 2.79 -10.29
CA LEU A 60 -16.14 2.81 -10.11
C LEU A 60 -15.39 3.04 -11.43
N THR A 61 -15.95 2.58 -12.55
CA THR A 61 -15.35 2.76 -13.88
C THR A 61 -15.34 4.22 -14.28
N GLU A 62 -16.46 4.94 -14.10
CA GLU A 62 -16.55 6.38 -14.36
C GLU A 62 -15.62 7.16 -13.43
N PHE A 63 -15.64 6.84 -12.13
CA PHE A 63 -14.75 7.44 -11.15
C PHE A 63 -13.27 7.25 -11.52
N GLU A 64 -12.88 6.04 -11.96
CA GLU A 64 -11.53 5.74 -12.42
C GLU A 64 -11.14 6.56 -13.65
N LEU A 65 -12.05 6.70 -14.62
CA LEU A 65 -11.79 7.51 -15.82
C LEU A 65 -11.60 8.99 -15.47
N ASP A 66 -12.42 9.53 -14.57
CA ASP A 66 -12.34 10.95 -14.19
C ASP A 66 -11.07 11.26 -13.40
N ILE A 67 -10.74 10.45 -12.40
CA ILE A 67 -9.53 10.65 -11.61
C ILE A 67 -8.24 10.46 -12.45
N LYS A 68 -8.26 9.57 -13.45
CA LYS A 68 -7.14 9.37 -14.38
C LYS A 68 -6.86 10.60 -15.25
N LYS A 69 -7.86 11.43 -15.56
CA LYS A 69 -7.65 12.71 -16.28
C LYS A 69 -6.71 13.64 -15.51
N GLN A 70 -6.79 13.62 -14.18
CA GLN A 70 -5.97 14.47 -13.32
C GLN A 70 -4.68 13.78 -12.86
N TYR A 71 -4.69 12.46 -12.71
CA TYR A 71 -3.55 11.67 -12.26
C TYR A 71 -3.27 10.51 -13.24
N PRO A 72 -2.55 10.77 -14.36
CA PRO A 72 -2.33 9.78 -15.42
C PRO A 72 -1.51 8.56 -15.00
N THR A 73 -0.84 8.60 -13.84
CA THR A 73 -0.03 7.50 -13.30
C THR A 73 -0.88 6.46 -12.56
N ILE A 74 -2.18 6.68 -12.40
CA ILE A 74 -3.09 5.68 -11.84
C ILE A 74 -3.16 4.48 -12.79
N ILE A 75 -2.87 3.31 -12.26
CA ILE A 75 -2.95 2.02 -12.95
C ILE A 75 -4.38 1.49 -12.84
N LYS A 76 -4.91 1.44 -11.61
CA LYS A 76 -6.19 0.81 -11.27
C LYS A 76 -6.84 1.49 -10.07
N VAL A 77 -8.17 1.55 -10.06
CA VAL A 77 -8.96 1.83 -8.86
C VAL A 77 -9.73 0.57 -8.47
N GLU A 78 -9.72 0.22 -7.18
CA GLU A 78 -10.39 -0.97 -6.67
C GLU A 78 -11.27 -0.65 -5.46
N ARG A 79 -12.54 -1.06 -5.51
CA ARG A 79 -13.46 -0.94 -4.39
C ARG A 79 -13.02 -1.88 -3.28
N LEU A 80 -12.96 -1.37 -2.05
CA LEU A 80 -12.76 -2.22 -0.88
C LEU A 80 -14.10 -2.79 -0.40
N TYR A 81 -14.05 -4.01 0.11
CA TYR A 81 -15.22 -4.74 0.60
C TYR A 81 -14.95 -5.23 2.02
N ILE A 82 -15.99 -5.28 2.85
CA ILE A 82 -15.94 -6.00 4.13
C ILE A 82 -16.26 -7.48 3.91
N LYS A 83 -16.04 -8.29 4.95
CA LYS A 83 -16.41 -9.72 4.95
C LYS A 83 -17.89 -9.87 4.56
N GLY A 84 -18.16 -10.74 3.60
CA GLY A 84 -19.50 -10.91 3.00
C GLY A 84 -19.73 -10.13 1.71
N GLY A 85 -18.71 -9.44 1.17
CA GLY A 85 -18.78 -8.81 -0.16
C GLY A 85 -19.53 -7.49 -0.20
N ILE A 86 -19.77 -6.86 0.96
CA ILE A 86 -20.44 -5.56 1.03
C ILE A 86 -19.42 -4.46 0.71
N PRO A 87 -19.65 -3.62 -0.33
CA PRO A 87 -18.75 -2.54 -0.68
C PRO A 87 -18.75 -1.46 0.40
N ILE A 88 -17.58 -0.90 0.69
CA ILE A 88 -17.45 0.21 1.64
C ILE A 88 -17.05 1.51 0.95
N SER A 89 -17.22 2.63 1.67
CA SER A 89 -16.86 3.97 1.19
C SER A 89 -15.35 4.22 1.22
N LYS A 90 -14.57 3.27 0.70
CA LYS A 90 -13.12 3.31 0.54
C LYS A 90 -12.75 2.67 -0.80
N VAL A 91 -11.80 3.27 -1.49
CA VAL A 91 -11.20 2.71 -2.72
C VAL A 91 -9.68 2.68 -2.57
N ARG A 92 -9.06 1.59 -3.03
CA ARG A 92 -7.61 1.52 -3.25
C ARG A 92 -7.31 2.10 -4.62
N ILE A 93 -6.36 3.01 -4.69
CA ILE A 93 -5.90 3.59 -5.96
C ILE A 93 -4.43 3.23 -6.09
N ASP A 94 -4.10 2.50 -7.15
CA ASP A 94 -2.76 2.01 -7.44
C ASP A 94 -2.09 2.92 -8.47
N PHE A 95 -0.86 3.34 -8.20
CA PHE A 95 -0.07 4.25 -9.02
C PHE A 95 1.21 3.57 -9.50
N SER A 96 1.66 3.92 -10.70
CA SER A 96 2.97 3.52 -11.24
C SER A 96 4.13 4.37 -10.72
N SER A 97 3.85 5.47 -10.01
CA SER A 97 4.86 6.45 -9.56
C SER A 97 4.76 6.78 -8.08
N ASN A 98 5.81 6.45 -7.32
CA ASN A 98 5.96 6.86 -5.92
C ASN A 98 5.98 8.38 -5.75
N GLN A 99 6.58 9.10 -6.70
CA GLN A 99 6.70 10.56 -6.62
C GLN A 99 5.32 11.22 -6.61
N GLU A 100 4.38 10.71 -7.42
CA GLU A 100 3.02 11.22 -7.47
C GLU A 100 2.26 10.93 -6.17
N VAL A 101 2.39 9.69 -5.65
CA VAL A 101 1.84 9.32 -4.34
C VAL A 101 2.36 10.24 -3.23
N ASN A 102 3.66 10.53 -3.20
CA ASN A 102 4.25 11.42 -2.21
C ASN A 102 3.72 12.85 -2.29
N LYS A 103 3.46 13.38 -3.51
CA LYS A 103 2.81 14.70 -3.67
C LYS A 103 1.39 14.70 -3.10
N ILE A 104 0.60 13.67 -3.42
CA ILE A 104 -0.78 13.53 -2.92
C ILE A 104 -0.79 13.44 -1.39
N ILE A 105 0.06 12.59 -0.81
CA ILE A 105 0.19 12.41 0.65
C ILE A 105 0.60 13.73 1.32
N LYS A 106 1.58 14.44 0.76
CA LYS A 106 2.03 15.74 1.30
C LYS A 106 0.91 16.78 1.33
N ASN A 107 0.08 16.80 0.28
CA ASN A 107 -1.06 17.71 0.19
C ASN A 107 -2.29 17.23 0.97
N LYS A 108 -2.29 15.97 1.46
CA LYS A 108 -3.39 15.28 2.17
C LYS A 108 -4.74 15.35 1.45
N ARG A 109 -4.72 15.58 0.13
CA ARG A 109 -5.92 15.82 -0.67
C ARG A 109 -5.76 15.19 -2.04
N LEU A 110 -6.83 14.56 -2.47
CA LEU A 110 -6.99 14.09 -3.83
C LEU A 110 -8.16 14.86 -4.43
N PHE A 111 -7.90 15.57 -5.53
CA PHE A 111 -8.91 16.38 -6.18
C PHE A 111 -9.65 15.53 -7.21
N ILE A 112 -10.97 15.65 -7.21
CA ILE A 112 -11.85 15.09 -8.23
C ILE A 112 -12.59 16.31 -8.77
N ARG A 113 -12.51 16.56 -10.07
CA ARG A 113 -13.23 17.65 -10.75
C ARG A 113 -14.41 17.09 -11.51
#